data_AF-A0A443P804-F1
#
_entry.id   AF-A0A443P804-F1
#
_cell.length_a   1.000
_cell.length_b   1.000
_cell.length_c   1.000
_cell.angle_alpha   90.00
_cell.angle_beta   90.00
_cell.angle_gamma   90.00
#
_symmetry.space_group_name_H-M   'P 1'
#
loop_
_entity.id
_entity.type
_entity.pdbx_description
1 polymer ?
#
loop_
_entity_poly.entity_id
_entity_poly.type
_entity_poly.pdbx_seq_one_letter_code
_entity_poly.pdbx_strand_id
1 'polypeptide(L)'
;MGVTYGTAKSGVGVASMGIMRPELVMKSIVPVVMAGVLEIYSLIITVIISTGINPKAKSYYLFDDYTHPSSGLSCGLAGLVAGMAIGIVGNAIVR
;
A
#
# COMPACT_ATOMS: atom_id res chain seq x y z
N MET A 1 4.47 -4.54 -2.68
CA MET A 1 4.02 -5.71 -3.48
C MET A 1 2.54 -5.64 -3.86
N GLY A 2 1.58 -5.69 -2.93
CA GLY A 2 0.16 -5.63 -3.32
C GLY A 2 -0.27 -4.28 -3.89
N VAL A 3 0.24 -3.17 -3.33
CA VAL A 3 0.02 -1.82 -3.85
C VAL A 3 0.59 -1.64 -5.26
N THR A 4 1.83 -2.04 -5.49
CA THR A 4 2.48 -1.93 -6.83
C THR A 4 1.74 -2.75 -7.88
N TYR A 5 1.23 -3.93 -7.51
CA TYR A 5 0.36 -4.73 -8.38
C TYR A 5 -0.97 -4.02 -8.66
N GLY A 6 -1.61 -3.45 -7.64
CA GLY A 6 -2.84 -2.69 -7.78
C GLY A 6 -2.70 -1.46 -8.68
N THR A 7 -1.60 -0.73 -8.52
CA THR A 7 -1.24 0.41 -9.35
C THR A 7 -0.98 -0.02 -10.80
N ALA A 8 -0.27 -1.12 -11.03
CA ALA A 8 -0.04 -1.63 -12.38
C ALA A 8 -1.35 -2.01 -13.09
N LYS A 9 -2.25 -2.73 -12.40
CA LYS A 9 -3.57 -3.10 -12.95
C LYS A 9 -4.46 -1.89 -13.22
N SER A 10 -4.45 -0.90 -12.32
CA SER A 10 -5.19 0.35 -12.52
C SER A 10 -4.60 1.20 -13.63
N GLY A 11 -3.28 1.26 -13.75
CA GLY A 11 -2.56 2.04 -14.75
C GLY A 11 -2.82 1.59 -16.19
N VAL A 12 -2.93 0.27 -16.43
CA VAL A 12 -3.35 -0.27 -17.73
C VAL A 12 -4.74 0.24 -18.13
N GLY A 13 -5.66 0.29 -17.16
CA GLY A 13 -7.00 0.81 -17.37
C GLY A 13 -7.01 2.32 -17.67
N VAL A 14 -6.22 3.11 -16.93
CA VAL A 14 -6.08 4.55 -17.17
C VAL A 14 -5.49 4.82 -18.57
N ALA A 15 -4.48 4.06 -19.00
CA ALA A 15 -3.89 4.18 -20.33
C ALA A 15 -4.90 3.87 -21.44
N SER A 16 -5.76 2.86 -21.25
CA SER A 16 -6.82 2.53 -22.21
C SER A 16 -7.91 3.61 -22.26
N MET A 17 -8.28 4.19 -21.11
CA MET A 17 -9.22 5.33 -21.07
C MET A 17 -8.64 6.59 -21.73
N GLY A 18 -7.33 6.79 -21.70
CA GLY A 18 -6.66 7.91 -22.38
C GLY A 18 -6.89 7.94 -23.88
N ILE A 19 -7.13 6.79 -24.51
CA ILE A 19 -7.40 6.67 -25.95
C ILE A 19 -8.91 6.72 -26.22
N MET A 20 -9.74 6.08 -25.40
CA MET A 20 -11.17 5.99 -25.65
C MET A 20 -11.95 7.25 -25.23
N ARG A 21 -11.67 7.79 -24.05
CA ARG A 21 -12.37 8.96 -23.46
C ARG A 21 -11.40 9.81 -22.63
N PRO A 22 -10.61 10.68 -23.26
CA PRO A 22 -9.56 11.46 -22.59
C PRO A 22 -10.11 12.40 -21.50
N GLU A 23 -11.36 12.83 -21.60
CA GLU A 23 -12.03 13.70 -20.60
C GLU A 23 -12.16 13.04 -19.21
N LEU A 24 -12.18 11.71 -19.14
CA LEU A 24 -12.38 10.96 -17.90
C LEU A 24 -11.07 10.52 -17.22
N VAL A 25 -9.92 10.76 -17.85
CA VAL A 25 -8.58 10.33 -17.37
C VAL A 25 -8.24 10.94 -16.02
N MET A 26 -8.56 12.21 -15.82
CA MET A 26 -8.23 12.91 -14.57
C MET A 26 -8.94 12.30 -13.36
N LYS A 27 -10.15 11.77 -13.56
CA LYS A 27 -10.94 11.11 -12.51
C LYS A 27 -10.48 9.68 -12.26
N SER A 28 -9.93 8.99 -13.27
CA SER A 28 -9.46 7.60 -13.14
C SER A 28 -8.07 7.44 -12.54
N ILE A 29 -7.35 8.54 -12.28
CA ILE A 29 -6.07 8.54 -11.56
C ILE A 29 -6.26 8.38 -10.03
N VAL A 30 -7.44 8.68 -9.48
CA VAL A 30 -7.73 8.62 -8.04
C VAL A 30 -7.35 7.27 -7.38
N PRO A 31 -7.66 6.09 -7.98
CA PRO A 31 -7.26 4.80 -7.43
C PRO A 31 -5.75 4.60 -7.36
N VAL A 32 -5.01 5.15 -8.33
CA VAL A 32 -3.53 5.08 -8.37
C VAL A 32 -2.93 5.88 -7.21
N VAL A 33 -3.48 7.07 -6.94
CA VAL A 33 -3.06 7.90 -5.81
C VAL A 33 -3.40 7.22 -4.48
N MET A 34 -4.59 6.62 -4.37
CA MET A 34 -5.02 5.89 -3.16
C MET A 34 -4.12 4.68 -2.88
N ALA A 35 -3.67 3.99 -3.93
CA ALA A 35 -2.69 2.92 -3.81
C ALA A 35 -1.35 3.47 -3.27
N GLY A 36 -0.85 4.58 -3.82
CA GLY A 36 0.41 5.20 -3.37
C GLY A 36 0.44 5.58 -1.89
N VAL A 37 -0.65 6.10 -1.34
CA VAL A 37 -0.71 6.50 0.07
C VAL A 37 -0.58 5.29 1.03
N LEU A 38 -1.12 4.12 0.67
CA LEU A 38 -0.98 2.89 1.47
C LEU A 38 0.48 2.41 1.58
N GLU A 39 1.27 2.64 0.54
CA GLU A 39 2.71 2.30 0.54
C GLU A 39 3.47 3.16 1.56
N ILE A 40 3.14 4.45 1.60
CA ILE A 40 3.76 5.40 2.54
C ILE A 40 3.40 5.04 3.99
N TYR A 41 2.15 4.65 4.27
CA TYR A 41 1.75 4.22 5.62
C TYR A 41 2.53 2.98 6.10
N SER A 42 2.76 2.02 5.21
CA SER A 42 3.54 0.81 5.54
C SER A 42 5.01 1.14 5.84
N LEU A 43 5.58 2.10 5.10
CA LEU A 43 6.95 2.59 5.33
C LEU A 43 7.06 3.30 6.68
N ILE A 44 6.11 4.17 7.02
CA ILE A 44 6.09 4.91 8.29
C ILE A 44 6.08 3.94 9.48
N ILE A 45 5.24 2.90 9.43
CA ILE A 45 5.15 1.90 10.51
C ILE A 45 6.48 1.16 10.69
N THR A 46 7.15 0.84 9.59
CA THR A 46 8.48 0.21 9.61
C THR A 46 9.54 1.11 10.27
N VAL A 47 9.53 2.41 9.97
CA VAL A 47 10.46 3.38 10.56
C VAL A 47 10.20 3.59 12.05
N ILE A 48 8.94 3.62 12.49
CA ILE A 48 8.57 3.73 13.91
C ILE A 48 9.08 2.51 14.69
N ILE A 49 8.88 1.31 14.15
CA ILE A 49 9.37 0.07 14.76
C ILE A 49 10.90 0.11 14.88
N SER A 50 11.60 0.48 13.81
CA SER A 50 13.06 0.57 13.77
C SER A 50 13.62 1.57 14.81
N THR A 51 12.96 2.73 14.95
CA THR A 51 13.36 3.76 15.92
C THR A 51 13.06 3.35 17.36
N GLY A 52 12.09 2.46 17.59
CA GLY A 52 11.77 1.90 18.90
C GLY A 52 12.82 0.94 19.44
N ILE A 53 13.61 0.32 18.56
CA ILE A 53 14.62 -0.67 18.93
C ILE A 53 15.86 0.03 19.52
N ASN A 54 15.95 0.09 20.85
CA ASN A 54 17.06 0.72 21.57
C ASN A 54 17.89 -0.32 22.34
N PRO A 55 18.94 -0.91 21.73
CA PRO A 55 19.73 -1.97 22.35
C PRO A 55 20.62 -1.50 23.52
N LYS A 56 20.73 -0.19 23.77
CA LYS A 56 21.62 0.39 24.78
C LYS A 56 20.93 0.89 26.05
N ALA A 57 19.61 1.10 26.05
CA ALA A 57 18.90 1.81 27.12
C ALA A 57 17.73 1.02 27.74
N LYS A 58 17.20 0.00 27.06
CA LYS A 58 16.05 -0.80 27.52
C LYS A 58 16.35 -2.29 27.40
N SER A 59 16.09 -3.07 28.44
CA SER A 59 16.03 -4.53 28.30
C SER A 59 14.88 -4.87 27.36
N TYR A 60 15.19 -5.49 26.23
CA TYR A 60 14.19 -6.01 25.30
C TYR A 60 13.42 -7.13 26.01
N TYR A 61 12.15 -6.89 26.31
CA TYR A 61 11.29 -7.95 26.85
C TYR A 61 10.91 -8.92 25.73
N LEU A 62 10.76 -10.21 26.06
CA LEU A 62 10.24 -11.24 25.15
C LEU A 62 8.91 -10.81 24.49
N PHE A 63 8.10 -10.02 25.19
CA PHE A 63 6.86 -9.47 24.63
C PHE A 63 7.10 -8.48 23.48
N ASP A 64 8.08 -7.57 23.58
CA ASP A 64 8.42 -6.66 22.50
C ASP A 64 8.98 -7.42 21.28
N ASP A 65 9.80 -8.44 21.54
CA ASP A 65 10.42 -9.27 20.50
C ASP A 65 9.38 -9.99 19.61
N TYR A 66 8.28 -10.48 20.18
CA TYR A 66 7.17 -11.04 19.39
C TYR A 66 6.22 -9.98 18.80
N THR A 67 6.06 -8.83 19.47
CA THR A 67 5.09 -7.80 19.07
C THR A 67 5.57 -6.99 17.85
N HIS A 68 6.86 -6.67 17.76
CA HIS A 68 7.45 -5.97 16.62
C HIS A 68 7.30 -6.71 15.27
N PRO A 69 7.65 -8.00 15.14
CA PRO A 69 7.46 -8.74 13.89
C PRO A 69 5.97 -9.03 13.62
N SER A 70 5.16 -9.31 14.65
CA SER A 70 3.73 -9.57 14.47
C SER A 70 2.97 -8.35 13.96
N SER A 71 3.31 -7.14 14.43
CA SER A 71 2.72 -5.88 13.96
C SER A 71 3.14 -5.52 12.54
N GLY A 72 4.40 -5.81 12.17
CA GLY A 72 4.88 -5.66 10.79
C GLY A 72 4.15 -6.60 9.81
N LEU A 73 3.98 -7.87 10.20
CA LEU A 73 3.30 -8.87 9.35
C LEU A 73 1.82 -8.56 9.16
N SER A 74 1.10 -8.18 10.22
CA SER A 74 -0.34 -7.87 10.12
C SER A 74 -0.60 -6.66 9.22
N CYS A 75 0.17 -5.59 9.37
CA CYS A 75 0.06 -4.41 8.52
C CYS A 75 0.50 -4.70 7.08
N GLY A 76 1.58 -5.47 6.87
CA GLY A 76 2.09 -5.81 5.54
C GLY A 76 1.10 -6.64 4.72
N LEU A 77 0.47 -7.64 5.35
CA LEU A 77 -0.56 -8.47 4.70
C LEU A 77 -1.83 -7.67 4.41
N ALA A 78 -2.27 -6.80 5.33
CA ALA A 78 -3.40 -5.92 5.10
C ALA A 78 -3.16 -4.97 3.92
N GLY A 79 -1.97 -4.37 3.83
CA GLY A 79 -1.56 -3.53 2.71
C GLY A 79 -1.48 -4.29 1.37
N LEU A 80 -1.14 -5.59 1.41
CA LEU A 80 -1.12 -6.44 0.23
C LEU A 80 -2.53 -6.66 -0.32
N VAL A 81 -3.47 -7.07 0.54
CA VAL A 81 -4.87 -7.32 0.16
C VAL A 81 -5.55 -6.03 -0.28
N ALA A 82 -5.33 -4.93 0.46
CA ALA A 82 -5.89 -3.61 0.11
C ALA A 82 -5.39 -3.13 -1.27
N GLY A 83 -4.09 -3.26 -1.55
CA GLY A 83 -3.54 -2.92 -2.87
C GLY A 83 -4.14 -3.75 -4.01
N MET A 84 -4.39 -5.04 -3.77
CA MET A 84 -5.02 -5.91 -4.77
C MET A 84 -6.48 -5.52 -5.04
N ALA A 85 -7.24 -5.20 -3.98
CA ALA A 85 -8.61 -4.71 -4.10
C ALA A 85 -8.69 -3.38 -4.87
N ILE A 86 -7.79 -2.45 -4.58
CA ILE A 86 -7.70 -1.16 -5.30
C ILE A 86 -7.42 -1.39 -6.79
N GLY A 87 -6.54 -2.34 -7.14
CA GLY A 87 -6.30 -2.70 -8.53
C GLY A 87 -7.53 -3.22 -9.28
N ILE A 88 -8.35 -4.03 -8.60
CA ILE A 88 -9.58 -4.58 -9.17
C ILE A 88 -10.62 -3.46 -9.38
N VAL A 89 -10.77 -2.57 -8.39
CA VAL A 89 -11.66 -1.39 -8.46
C VAL A 89 -11.18 -0.40 -9.51
N GLY A 90 -9.88 -0.12 -9.58
CA GLY A 90 -9.29 0.77 -10.59
C GLY A 90 -9.52 0.27 -12.01
N ASN A 91 -9.42 -1.04 -12.23
CA ASN A 91 -9.77 -1.65 -13.51
C ASN A 91 -11.29 -1.68 -13.77
N ALA A 92 -12.14 -1.54 -12.75
CA ALA A 92 -13.59 -1.46 -12.88
C ALA A 92 -14.07 -0.05 -13.28
N ILE A 93 -13.32 1.00 -12.93
CA ILE A 93 -13.65 2.39 -13.29
C ILE A 93 -13.53 2.68 -14.80
N VAL A 94 -12.81 1.81 -15.52
CA VAL A 94 -12.48 1.97 -16.94
C VAL A 94 -13.48 1.27 -17.87
N ARG A 95 -14.24 0.29 -17.35
CA ARG A 95 -15.26 -0.48 -18.06
C ARG A 95 -16.65 -0.05 -17.61
#